data_AF-A0A6G1RKG6-F1
#
_entry.id   AF-A0A6G1RKG6-F1
#
_cell.length_a   1.000
_cell.length_b   1.000
_cell.length_c   1.000
_cell.angle_alpha   90.00
_cell.angle_beta   90.00
_cell.angle_gamma   90.00
#
_symmetry.space_group_name_H-M   'P 1'
#
loop_
_entity.id
_entity.type
_entity.pdbx_description
1 polymer ?
#
loop_
_entity_poly.entity_id
_entity_poly.type
_entity_poly.pdbx_seq_one_letter_code
_entity_poly.pdbx_strand_id
1 'polypeptide(L)'
;LLREHLGEKEVELTLIFDAVEEADLANYTCHVENRNGRKHASVLLRKKDLIYKIELAGGLGAILLLLILLVTIYKCYNIELMLFYRQNFGGDEAADDNKEYDAYLSYTKVDPDALDCDNNEEEQFALEILPEVLEKHYGYK
;
A
#
# COMPACT_ATOMS: atom_id res chain seq x y z
N LEU A 1 -47.90 8.66 36.95
CA LEU A 1 -48.37 7.85 38.10
C LEU A 1 -48.32 8.68 39.37
N LEU A 2 -49.18 8.41 40.34
CA LEU A 2 -49.26 9.16 41.60
C LEU A 2 -49.13 8.17 42.75
N ARG A 3 -48.10 8.33 43.58
CA ARG A 3 -47.85 7.50 44.77
C ARG A 3 -47.84 8.38 46.01
N GLU A 4 -48.51 7.93 47.05
CA GLU A 4 -48.54 8.61 48.36
C GLU A 4 -47.88 7.72 49.40
N HIS A 5 -46.82 8.23 50.02
CA HIS A 5 -46.10 7.56 51.11
C HIS A 5 -45.85 8.59 52.22
N LEU A 6 -46.28 8.28 53.47
CA LEU A 6 -46.07 9.13 54.66
C LEU A 6 -46.57 10.60 54.53
N GLY A 7 -47.57 10.87 53.69
CA GLY A 7 -48.11 12.22 53.48
C GLY A 7 -47.37 13.07 52.44
N GLU A 8 -46.30 12.53 51.84
CA GLU A 8 -45.69 13.08 50.63
C GLU A 8 -46.31 12.43 49.38
N LYS A 9 -46.62 13.28 48.39
CA LYS A 9 -47.25 12.90 47.14
C LYS A 9 -46.25 13.03 46.00
N GLU A 10 -45.88 11.90 45.43
CA GLU A 10 -45.00 11.81 44.27
C GLU A 10 -45.82 11.73 43.00
N VAL A 11 -45.48 12.56 41.99
CA VAL A 11 -46.15 12.58 40.69
C VAL A 11 -45.08 12.37 39.62
N GLU A 12 -45.31 11.36 38.79
CA GLU A 12 -44.46 11.01 37.67
C GLU A 12 -45.20 11.24 36.35
N LEU A 13 -44.57 11.96 35.43
CA LEU A 13 -45.03 12.17 34.05
C LEU A 13 -43.94 11.68 33.10
N THR A 14 -44.30 10.77 32.20
CA THR A 14 -43.36 10.15 31.25
C THR A 14 -43.74 10.56 29.83
N LEU A 15 -42.76 10.98 29.04
CA LEU A 15 -42.88 11.22 27.61
C LEU A 15 -42.16 10.07 26.87
N ILE A 16 -42.90 9.30 26.08
CA ILE A 16 -42.40 8.12 25.37
C ILE A 16 -42.61 8.34 23.88
N PHE A 17 -41.57 8.10 23.10
CA PHE A 17 -41.61 8.12 21.64
C PHE A 17 -41.51 6.68 21.13
N ASP A 18 -42.49 6.21 20.36
CA ASP A 18 -42.43 4.90 19.71
C ASP A 18 -41.39 4.90 18.57
N ALA A 19 -41.31 6.02 17.85
CA ALA A 19 -40.28 6.35 16.87
C ALA A 19 -40.00 7.86 16.94
N VAL A 20 -38.74 8.25 16.75
CA VAL A 20 -38.32 9.66 16.77
C VAL A 20 -38.13 10.15 15.34
N GLU A 21 -38.90 11.17 14.94
CA GLU A 21 -38.80 11.81 13.62
C GLU A 21 -38.01 13.12 13.68
N GLU A 22 -37.73 13.73 12.52
CA GLU A 22 -36.99 15.00 12.48
C GLU A 22 -37.76 16.16 13.11
N ALA A 23 -39.10 16.10 13.10
CA ALA A 23 -39.95 17.08 13.77
C ALA A 23 -39.86 17.03 15.30
N ASP A 24 -39.46 15.88 15.87
CA ASP A 24 -39.33 15.68 17.31
C ASP A 24 -37.98 16.19 17.87
N LEU A 25 -37.10 16.70 17.02
CA LEU A 25 -35.79 17.22 17.40
C LEU A 25 -35.91 18.62 18.02
N ALA A 26 -36.51 18.68 19.20
CA ALA A 26 -36.84 19.92 19.89
C ALA A 26 -36.33 19.94 21.34
N ASN A 27 -36.53 21.09 21.98
CA ASN A 27 -36.27 21.28 23.40
C ASN A 27 -37.53 20.92 24.20
N TYR A 28 -37.46 19.88 25.01
CA TYR A 28 -38.54 19.43 25.88
C TYR A 28 -38.30 19.92 27.29
N THR A 29 -39.27 20.64 27.85
CA THR A 29 -39.19 21.13 29.23
C THR A 29 -40.30 20.51 30.07
N CYS A 30 -39.91 19.88 31.17
CA CYS A 30 -40.83 19.42 32.19
C CYS A 30 -41.01 20.53 33.24
N HIS A 31 -42.26 20.88 33.53
CA HIS A 31 -42.61 21.87 34.54
C HIS A 31 -43.33 21.16 35.70
N VAL A 32 -42.86 21.40 36.92
CA VAL A 32 -43.45 20.86 38.14
C VAL A 32 -43.78 21.99 39.08
N GLU A 33 -44.99 21.99 39.61
CA GLU A 33 -45.49 23.03 40.51
C GLU A 33 -46.09 22.39 41.75
N ASN A 34 -45.71 22.91 42.92
CA ASN A 34 -46.30 22.53 44.19
C ASN A 34 -46.53 23.78 45.06
N ARG A 35 -47.08 23.59 46.26
CA ARG A 35 -47.30 24.68 47.25
C ARG A 35 -46.04 25.48 47.62
N ASN A 36 -44.85 24.91 47.38
CA ASN A 36 -43.57 25.49 47.75
C ASN A 36 -42.90 26.23 46.58
N GLY A 37 -43.45 26.14 45.36
CA GLY A 37 -42.97 26.85 44.18
C GLY A 37 -42.97 26.00 42.90
N ARG A 38 -42.42 26.59 41.83
CA ARG A 38 -42.31 25.99 40.51
C ARG A 38 -40.86 25.66 40.19
N LYS A 39 -40.61 24.45 39.69
CA LYS A 39 -39.33 24.00 39.15
C LYS A 39 -39.50 23.55 37.71
N HIS A 40 -38.42 23.62 36.93
CA HIS A 40 -38.41 23.15 35.55
C HIS A 40 -37.07 22.49 35.22
N ALA A 41 -37.11 21.53 34.32
CA ALA A 41 -35.93 20.86 33.77
C ALA A 41 -36.12 20.67 32.26
N SER A 42 -35.10 20.98 31.48
CA SER A 42 -35.14 20.89 30.02
C SER A 42 -34.14 19.87 29.48
N VAL A 43 -34.53 19.18 28.42
CA VAL A 43 -33.71 18.21 27.67
C VAL A 43 -33.83 18.52 26.19
N LEU A 44 -32.69 18.61 25.51
CA LEU A 44 -32.64 18.86 24.08
C LEU A 44 -32.43 17.54 23.33
N LEU A 45 -33.42 17.15 22.52
CA LEU A 45 -33.29 15.99 21.66
C LEU A 45 -32.57 16.40 20.37
N ARG A 46 -31.39 15.81 20.13
CA ARG A 46 -30.61 16.04 18.90
C ARG A 46 -30.39 14.75 18.15
N LYS A 47 -30.37 14.86 16.82
CA LYS A 47 -29.99 13.76 15.94
C LYS A 47 -28.53 13.50 16.20
N LYS A 48 -28.18 12.24 16.43
CA LYS A 48 -26.77 11.85 16.54
C LYS A 48 -26.15 12.04 15.16
N ASP A 49 -25.29 13.04 15.03
CA ASP A 49 -24.70 13.39 13.76
C ASP A 49 -23.95 12.18 13.17
N LEU A 50 -24.40 11.75 11.99
CA LEU A 50 -23.70 10.76 11.17
C LEU A 50 -22.38 11.31 10.59
N ILE A 51 -22.10 12.60 10.79
CA ILE A 51 -20.93 13.32 10.28
C ILE A 51 -19.65 12.59 10.71
N TYR A 52 -19.56 12.13 11.96
CA TYR A 52 -18.45 11.32 12.46
C TYR A 52 -18.23 10.03 11.65
N LYS A 53 -19.29 9.37 11.17
CA LYS A 53 -19.17 8.15 10.37
C LYS A 53 -18.64 8.43 8.96
N ILE A 54 -19.05 9.56 8.37
CA ILE A 54 -18.63 9.97 7.04
C ILE A 54 -17.16 10.39 7.06
N GLU A 55 -16.75 11.13 8.10
CA GLU A 55 -15.37 11.56 8.30
C GLU A 55 -14.43 10.36 8.53
N LEU A 56 -14.84 9.39 9.35
CA LEU A 56 -14.08 8.16 9.60
C LEU A 56 -13.96 7.29 8.34
N ALA A 57 -15.05 7.16 7.57
CA ALA A 57 -15.05 6.39 6.32
C ALA A 57 -14.19 7.06 5.23
N GLY A 58 -14.20 8.40 5.16
CA GLY A 58 -13.37 9.17 4.23
C GLY A 58 -11.88 9.03 4.52
N GLY A 59 -11.48 9.14 5.80
CA GLY A 59 -10.08 8.97 6.21
C GLY A 59 -9.52 7.58 5.87
N LEU A 60 -10.28 6.52 6.16
CA LEU A 60 -9.88 5.15 5.80
C LEU A 60 -9.74 4.97 4.29
N GLY A 61 -10.66 5.52 3.49
CA GLY A 61 -10.60 5.48 2.03
C GLY A 61 -9.36 6.18 1.48
N ALA A 62 -9.03 7.37 1.99
CA ALA A 62 -7.86 8.13 1.57
C ALA A 62 -6.54 7.40 1.87
N ILE A 63 -6.42 6.80 3.07
CA ILE A 63 -5.23 6.02 3.46
C ILE A 63 -5.06 4.81 2.54
N LEU A 64 -6.13 4.07 2.27
CA LEU A 64 -6.09 2.90 1.39
C LEU A 64 -5.68 3.28 -0.04
N LEU A 65 -6.23 4.37 -0.58
CA LEU A 65 -5.87 4.87 -1.92
C LEU A 65 -4.38 5.24 -1.96
N LEU A 66 -3.88 5.94 -0.95
CA LEU A 66 -2.48 6.34 -0.86
C LEU A 66 -1.53 5.11 -0.78
N LEU A 67 -1.90 4.08 -0.01
CA LEU A 67 -1.16 2.82 0.05
C LEU A 67 -1.12 2.10 -1.30
N ILE A 68 -2.26 2.02 -2.00
CA ILE A 68 -2.33 1.39 -3.33
C ILE A 68 -1.45 2.15 -4.33
N LEU A 69 -1.49 3.49 -4.29
CA LEU A 69 -0.71 4.34 -5.18
C LEU A 69 0.79 4.16 -4.91
N LEU A 70 1.21 4.13 -3.64
CA LEU A 70 2.58 3.82 -3.24
C LEU A 70 3.03 2.44 -3.71
N VAL A 71 2.19 1.40 -3.54
CA VAL A 71 2.49 0.04 -3.99
C VAL A 71 2.59 -0.02 -5.51
N THR A 72 1.71 0.68 -6.22
CA THR A 72 1.72 0.74 -7.69
C THR A 72 2.98 1.42 -8.19
N ILE A 73 3.35 2.57 -7.62
CA ILE A 73 4.62 3.25 -7.90
C ILE A 73 5.78 2.29 -7.59
N TYR A 74 5.81 1.69 -6.41
CA TYR A 74 6.87 0.75 -6.04
C TYR A 74 6.98 -0.40 -7.04
N LYS A 75 5.87 -0.96 -7.53
CA LYS A 75 5.87 -2.06 -8.49
C LYS A 75 6.26 -1.61 -9.90
N CYS A 76 5.70 -0.51 -10.41
CA CYS A 76 6.02 0.02 -11.74
C CYS A 76 7.48 0.50 -11.81
N TYR A 77 7.91 1.23 -10.79
CA TYR A 77 9.27 1.74 -10.69
C TYR A 77 10.23 0.75 -10.02
N ASN A 78 9.83 -0.49 -9.69
CA ASN A 78 10.73 -1.44 -9.02
C ASN A 78 11.97 -1.71 -9.88
N ILE A 79 11.76 -1.84 -11.19
CA ILE A 79 12.85 -2.07 -12.15
C ILE A 79 13.68 -0.81 -12.32
N GLU A 80 13.07 0.37 -12.42
CA GLU A 80 13.78 1.65 -12.54
C GLU A 80 14.58 2.00 -11.26
N LEU A 81 14.01 1.77 -10.07
CA LEU A 81 14.67 1.90 -8.78
C LEU A 81 15.82 0.91 -8.63
N MET A 82 15.63 -0.34 -9.06
CA MET A 82 16.69 -1.36 -9.01
C MET A 82 17.82 -1.02 -10.00
N LEU A 83 17.50 -0.51 -11.19
CA LEU A 83 18.48 -0.05 -12.17
C LEU A 83 19.22 1.20 -11.69
N PHE A 84 18.52 2.17 -11.09
CA PHE A 84 19.13 3.37 -10.52
C PHE A 84 20.00 3.05 -9.30
N TYR A 85 19.56 2.11 -8.46
CA TYR A 85 20.34 1.60 -7.34
C TYR A 85 21.59 0.87 -7.83
N ARG A 86 21.49 0.04 -8.87
CA ARG A 86 22.65 -0.58 -9.52
C ARG A 86 23.58 0.47 -10.15
N GLN A 87 23.06 1.49 -10.82
CA GLN A 87 23.90 2.50 -11.47
C GLN A 87 24.62 3.43 -10.47
N ASN A 88 24.00 3.75 -9.33
CA ASN A 88 24.58 4.65 -8.33
C ASN A 88 25.32 3.93 -7.19
N PHE A 89 24.94 2.69 -6.87
CA PHE A 89 25.45 1.92 -5.72
C PHE A 89 25.91 0.50 -6.07
N GLY A 90 25.43 -0.08 -7.17
CA GLY A 90 25.99 -1.29 -7.78
C GLY A 90 27.25 -0.94 -8.57
N GLY A 91 28.29 -0.52 -7.84
CA GLY A 91 29.63 -0.42 -8.38
C GLY A 91 29.95 -1.72 -9.11
N ASP A 92 30.33 -1.55 -10.37
CA ASP A 92 31.01 -2.49 -11.26
C ASP A 92 31.24 -3.89 -10.63
N GLU A 93 30.25 -4.78 -10.74
CA GLU A 93 30.41 -6.20 -10.33
C GLU A 93 31.53 -6.90 -11.15
N ALA A 94 32.11 -6.22 -12.16
CA ALA A 94 33.30 -6.67 -12.86
C ALA A 94 34.62 -6.45 -12.06
N ALA A 95 34.61 -5.67 -10.97
CA ALA A 95 35.82 -5.35 -10.22
C ALA A 95 36.10 -6.26 -8.99
N ASP A 96 35.09 -6.98 -8.48
CA ASP A 96 35.23 -7.84 -7.27
C ASP A 96 35.02 -9.33 -7.56
N ASP A 97 34.41 -9.67 -8.69
CA ASP A 97 34.45 -11.05 -9.19
C ASP A 97 35.86 -11.24 -9.75
N ASN A 98 36.71 -12.02 -9.09
CA ASN A 98 38.08 -12.34 -9.52
C ASN A 98 38.08 -13.20 -10.81
N LYS A 99 37.37 -12.73 -11.83
CA LYS A 99 37.22 -13.28 -13.17
C LYS A 99 38.18 -12.52 -14.06
N GLU A 100 39.22 -13.22 -14.45
CA GLU A 100 40.25 -12.69 -15.34
C GLU A 100 39.79 -12.63 -16.81
N TYR A 101 38.68 -13.31 -17.12
CA TYR A 101 38.14 -13.49 -18.47
C TYR A 101 36.61 -13.32 -18.50
N ASP A 102 36.10 -12.64 -19.53
CA ASP A 102 34.67 -12.44 -19.80
C ASP A 102 34.05 -13.66 -20.51
N ALA A 103 34.86 -14.40 -21.28
CA ALA A 103 34.46 -15.62 -21.99
C ALA A 103 35.63 -16.60 -22.17
N TYR A 104 35.34 -17.91 -22.18
CA TYR A 104 36.32 -18.96 -22.49
C TYR A 104 35.96 -19.65 -23.81
N LEU A 105 36.95 -19.84 -24.68
CA LEU A 105 36.78 -20.51 -25.96
C LEU A 105 37.38 -21.92 -25.94
N SER A 106 36.57 -22.94 -26.19
CA SER A 106 37.01 -24.34 -26.29
C SER A 106 36.77 -24.88 -27.70
N TYR A 107 37.84 -25.30 -28.37
CA TYR A 107 37.79 -25.97 -29.68
C TYR A 107 38.23 -27.43 -29.56
N THR A 108 37.43 -28.36 -30.08
CA THR A 108 37.76 -29.79 -30.13
C THR A 108 38.00 -30.20 -31.57
N LYS A 109 39.24 -30.58 -31.90
CA LYS A 109 39.58 -31.14 -33.20
C LYS A 109 39.08 -32.59 -33.26
N VAL A 110 38.14 -32.86 -34.17
CA VAL A 110 37.68 -34.23 -34.44
C VAL A 110 38.73 -34.92 -35.28
N ASP A 111 39.33 -35.98 -34.73
CA ASP A 111 40.26 -36.97 -35.29
C ASP A 111 41.24 -36.52 -36.42
N PRO A 112 42.56 -36.53 -36.20
CA PRO A 112 43.55 -36.14 -37.21
C PRO A 112 43.65 -37.09 -38.42
N ASP A 113 42.99 -38.25 -38.39
CA ASP A 113 43.07 -39.27 -39.46
C ASP A 113 41.92 -39.25 -40.48
N ALA A 114 40.98 -38.29 -40.37
CA ALA A 114 39.88 -38.15 -41.33
C ALA A 114 40.01 -36.86 -42.18
N LEU A 115 40.75 -36.97 -43.29
CA LEU A 115 40.78 -36.04 -44.44
C LEU A 115 41.19 -34.59 -44.12
N ASP A 116 42.50 -34.35 -44.24
CA ASP A 116 43.25 -33.08 -44.20
C ASP A 116 42.82 -32.00 -45.25
N CYS A 117 41.52 -31.77 -45.50
CA CYS A 117 41.11 -30.82 -46.56
C CYS A 117 40.11 -29.73 -46.15
N ASP A 118 39.33 -29.89 -45.06
CA ASP A 118 38.23 -28.95 -44.75
C ASP A 118 38.34 -28.23 -43.39
N ASN A 119 39.16 -28.73 -42.46
CA ASN A 119 39.18 -28.19 -41.08
C ASN A 119 40.07 -26.96 -40.88
N ASN A 120 40.81 -26.50 -41.91
CA ASN A 120 41.72 -25.36 -41.78
C ASN A 120 40.97 -24.03 -41.63
N GLU A 121 39.81 -23.89 -42.28
CA GLU A 121 39.00 -22.67 -42.20
C GLU A 121 38.29 -22.54 -40.84
N GLU A 122 37.80 -23.66 -40.30
CA GLU A 122 37.17 -23.69 -38.96
C GLU A 122 38.18 -23.41 -37.85
N GLU A 123 39.40 -23.98 -37.97
CA GLU A 123 40.51 -23.73 -37.05
C GLU A 123 40.95 -22.26 -37.09
N GLN A 124 41.05 -21.69 -38.30
CA GLN A 124 41.38 -20.27 -38.47
C GLN A 124 40.29 -19.35 -37.91
N PHE A 125 39.02 -19.69 -38.12
CA PHE A 125 37.92 -18.88 -37.61
C PHE A 125 37.88 -18.89 -36.07
N ALA A 126 38.02 -20.06 -35.45
CA ALA A 126 37.97 -20.20 -34.00
C ALA A 126 39.19 -19.57 -33.30
N LEU A 127 40.39 -19.67 -33.88
CA LEU A 127 41.62 -19.23 -33.22
C LEU A 127 42.06 -17.81 -33.57
N GLU A 128 41.70 -17.28 -34.74
CA GLU A 128 42.15 -15.94 -35.18
C GLU A 128 40.99 -14.94 -35.29
N ILE A 129 39.94 -15.29 -36.02
CA ILE A 129 38.87 -14.34 -36.36
C ILE A 129 37.99 -14.06 -35.15
N LEU A 130 37.55 -15.10 -34.46
CA LEU A 130 36.63 -14.98 -33.34
C LEU A 130 37.24 -14.19 -32.16
N PRO A 131 38.49 -14.46 -31.72
CA PRO A 131 39.13 -13.68 -30.67
C PRO A 131 39.38 -12.23 -31.10
N GLU A 132 39.83 -11.99 -32.35
CA GLU A 132 40.08 -10.63 -32.82
C GLU A 132 38.79 -9.78 -32.78
N VAL A 133 37.66 -10.32 -33.21
CA VAL A 133 36.38 -9.60 -33.18
C VAL A 133 35.92 -9.36 -31.73
N LEU A 134 36.03 -10.36 -30.86
CA LEU A 134 35.65 -10.25 -29.46
C LEU A 134 36.48 -9.20 -28.71
N GLU A 135 37.80 -9.22 -28.85
CA GLU A 135 38.71 -8.29 -28.18
C GLU A 135 38.62 -6.88 -28.77
N LYS A 136 38.69 -6.75 -30.09
CA LYS A 136 38.84 -5.45 -30.77
C LYS A 136 37.53 -4.72 -30.97
N HIS A 137 36.46 -5.45 -31.26
CA HIS A 137 35.17 -4.87 -31.64
C HIS A 137 34.18 -4.80 -30.46
N TYR A 138 34.32 -5.71 -29.50
CA TYR A 138 33.42 -5.81 -28.35
C TYR A 138 34.13 -5.64 -26.99
N GLY A 139 35.46 -5.57 -26.95
CA GLY A 139 36.23 -5.27 -25.73
C GLY A 139 36.28 -6.41 -24.71
N TYR A 140 35.97 -7.65 -25.13
CA TYR A 140 36.05 -8.83 -24.26
C TYR A 140 37.52 -9.15 -23.95
N LYS A 141 37.78 -9.67 -22.75
CA LYS A 141 39.06 -10.28 -22.35
C LYS A 141 38.95 -11.78 -22.11
#